data_AF-A0A0A0EPK8-F1
#
_entry.id   AF-A0A0A0EPK8-F1
#
_cell.length_a   1.000
_cell.length_b   1.000
_cell.length_c   1.000
_cell.angle_alpha   90.00
_cell.angle_beta   90.00
_cell.angle_gamma   90.00
#
_symmetry.space_group_name_H-M   'P 1'
#
loop_
_entity.id
_entity.type
_entity.pdbx_description
1 polymer ?
#
loop_
_entity_poly.entity_id
_entity_poly.type
_entity_poly.pdbx_seq_one_letter_code
_entity_poly.pdbx_strand_id
1 'polypeptide(L)'
;MQLASRFASRSPVLRSERPLSDDQIRAVAPSIFAEAPHESRSERYSYIPTATVLQELRGEGFEPFMVTQTRVRHDDRRDYTKHMIRLRHASQINGREANEIILLNSHDGTSSYQMLAGMFRFVCSNGLVCGDTVADVRVPHKGDVAGHVIEGAYEVLHGFDRAQESRDAMRAITLDAGESEVFARAALALKYDEDKPAPITESQILMPRRHDDDRRDLWSVFNRTQENLTKGGLSARAANGRRQTTRPVQGIDQSVRLNRALWLLADGLRQLKA
;
A
#
# COMPACT_ATOMS: atom_id res chain seq x y z
N MET A 1 -0.75 -2.14 -13.99
CA MET A 1 0.39 -2.89 -13.38
C MET A 1 -0.11 -3.51 -12.06
N GLN A 2 0.09 -4.82 -11.87
CA GLN A 2 -0.34 -5.57 -10.68
C GLN A 2 0.86 -5.68 -9.74
N LEU A 3 0.67 -5.57 -8.40
CA LEU A 3 1.66 -6.09 -7.45
C LEU A 3 2.06 -7.48 -7.93
N ALA A 4 3.34 -7.82 -7.82
CA ALA A 4 3.84 -9.08 -8.35
C ALA A 4 3.07 -10.32 -7.85
N SER A 5 2.29 -10.23 -6.76
CA SER A 5 1.74 -11.42 -6.11
C SER A 5 0.66 -11.17 -5.02
N ARG A 6 -0.41 -11.98 -5.05
CA ARG A 6 -1.58 -11.87 -4.13
C ARG A 6 -1.36 -12.52 -2.76
N PHE A 7 -1.70 -11.86 -1.66
CA PHE A 7 -1.76 -12.49 -0.33
C PHE A 7 -3.16 -13.07 -0.09
N ALA A 8 -3.24 -14.32 0.37
CA ALA A 8 -4.50 -15.01 0.61
C ALA A 8 -5.28 -14.41 1.80
N SER A 9 -6.60 -14.60 1.82
CA SER A 9 -7.41 -14.24 2.99
C SER A 9 -6.91 -14.99 4.24
N ARG A 10 -6.91 -14.30 5.39
CA ARG A 10 -6.37 -14.79 6.67
C ARG A 10 -4.87 -15.09 6.68
N SER A 11 -4.10 -14.53 5.75
CA SER A 11 -2.64 -14.49 5.89
C SER A 11 -2.27 -13.84 7.24
N PRO A 12 -1.29 -14.38 7.98
CA PRO A 12 -0.86 -13.80 9.25
C PRO A 12 -0.40 -12.36 9.03
N VAL A 13 -0.94 -11.45 9.83
CA VAL A 13 -0.64 -10.02 9.77
C VAL A 13 -0.57 -9.45 11.17
N LEU A 14 0.45 -8.64 11.43
CA LEU A 14 0.57 -7.82 12.62
C LEU A 14 0.67 -6.36 12.20
N ARG A 15 -0.13 -5.52 12.86
CA ARG A 15 -0.10 -4.06 12.74
C ARG A 15 0.07 -3.49 14.13
N SER A 16 0.90 -2.47 14.25
CA SER A 16 1.19 -1.80 15.52
C SER A 16 1.21 -0.28 15.33
N GLU A 17 0.89 0.44 16.40
CA GLU A 17 1.10 1.90 16.50
C GLU A 17 2.53 2.25 16.92
N ARG A 18 3.30 1.26 17.39
CA ARG A 18 4.72 1.38 17.76
C ARG A 18 5.58 0.50 16.83
N PRO A 19 6.87 0.84 16.64
CA PRO A 19 7.80 0.00 15.89
C PRO A 19 7.77 -1.47 16.34
N LEU A 20 7.80 -2.39 15.36
CA LEU A 20 7.85 -3.82 15.58
C LEU A 20 9.29 -4.27 15.84
N SER A 21 9.48 -5.06 16.89
CA SER A 21 10.74 -5.77 17.15
C SER A 21 10.92 -6.96 16.21
N ASP A 22 12.15 -7.44 16.09
CA ASP A 22 12.47 -8.61 15.25
C ASP A 22 11.76 -9.87 15.72
N ASP A 23 11.59 -10.06 17.02
CA ASP A 23 10.84 -11.20 17.57
C ASP A 23 9.36 -11.17 17.15
N GLN A 24 8.74 -9.98 17.18
CA GLN A 24 7.37 -9.79 16.71
C GLN A 24 7.24 -10.02 15.20
N ILE A 25 8.22 -9.55 14.42
CA ILE A 25 8.27 -9.78 12.97
C ILE A 25 8.42 -11.27 12.69
N ARG A 26 9.36 -11.95 13.37
CA ARG A 26 9.69 -13.37 13.18
C ARG A 26 8.51 -14.28 13.53
N ALA A 27 7.73 -13.94 14.56
CA ALA A 27 6.54 -14.68 14.94
C ALA A 27 5.48 -14.72 13.82
N VAL A 28 5.41 -13.68 12.99
CA VAL A 28 4.36 -13.50 11.96
C VAL A 28 4.87 -13.82 10.56
N ALA A 29 6.09 -13.41 10.25
CA ALA A 29 6.74 -13.53 8.96
C ALA A 29 8.19 -14.04 9.11
N PRO A 30 8.38 -15.31 9.54
CA PRO A 30 9.70 -15.91 9.70
C PRO A 30 10.54 -15.87 8.43
N SER A 31 9.91 -15.84 7.25
CA SER A 31 10.59 -15.78 5.95
C SER A 31 11.49 -14.57 5.79
N ILE A 32 11.20 -13.44 6.47
CA ILE A 32 12.07 -12.26 6.45
C ILE A 32 13.49 -12.58 6.94
N PHE A 33 13.61 -13.57 7.83
CA PHE A 33 14.84 -13.96 8.49
C PHE A 33 15.39 -15.31 8.01
N ALA A 34 14.95 -15.80 6.85
CA ALA A 34 15.64 -16.92 6.21
C ALA A 34 17.10 -16.54 5.97
N GLU A 35 18.02 -17.50 6.09
CA GLU A 35 19.46 -17.24 5.84
C GLU A 35 19.85 -17.57 4.38
N ALA A 36 18.97 -18.27 3.66
CA ALA A 36 19.21 -18.80 2.32
C ALA A 36 17.89 -18.83 1.52
N PRO A 37 17.94 -19.00 0.18
CA PRO A 37 16.75 -19.31 -0.60
C PRO A 37 16.26 -20.74 -0.33
N HIS A 38 15.00 -21.02 -0.68
CA HIS A 38 14.45 -22.38 -0.60
C HIS A 38 15.24 -23.32 -1.52
N GLU A 39 15.48 -24.57 -1.09
CA GLU A 39 16.25 -25.60 -1.84
C GLU A 39 15.76 -25.84 -3.28
N SER A 40 14.50 -25.51 -3.56
CA SER A 40 13.88 -25.56 -4.89
C SER A 40 14.41 -24.50 -5.87
N ARG A 41 15.32 -23.61 -5.45
CA ARG A 41 15.89 -22.54 -6.28
C ARG A 41 17.19 -23.00 -6.92
N SER A 42 17.35 -22.68 -8.19
CA SER A 42 18.56 -23.01 -8.95
C SER A 42 19.70 -22.06 -8.59
N GLU A 43 20.93 -22.43 -8.98
CA GLU A 43 22.14 -21.59 -8.83
C GLU A 43 22.04 -20.21 -9.51
N ARG A 44 21.10 -20.05 -10.46
CA ARG A 44 20.85 -18.76 -11.12
C ARG A 44 20.02 -17.79 -10.28
N TYR A 45 19.43 -18.26 -9.17
CA TYR A 45 18.61 -17.45 -8.28
C TYR A 45 19.51 -16.62 -7.36
N SER A 46 19.43 -15.30 -7.49
CA SER A 46 20.13 -14.36 -6.62
C SER A 46 19.29 -14.08 -5.37
N TYR A 47 19.80 -14.51 -4.21
CA TYR A 47 19.15 -14.31 -2.92
C TYR A 47 19.23 -12.84 -2.47
N ILE A 48 18.12 -12.31 -1.96
CA ILE A 48 18.03 -10.96 -1.39
C ILE A 48 17.65 -11.12 0.08
N PRO A 49 18.57 -10.95 1.04
CA PRO A 49 18.26 -11.07 2.45
C PRO A 49 17.37 -9.92 2.92
N THR A 50 16.08 -10.18 3.15
CA THR A 50 15.15 -9.14 3.60
C THR A 50 15.54 -8.58 4.96
N ALA A 51 16.05 -9.42 5.88
CA ALA A 51 16.55 -8.96 7.17
C ALA A 51 17.69 -7.92 7.05
N THR A 52 18.62 -8.12 6.10
CA THR A 52 19.69 -7.15 5.84
C THR A 52 19.13 -5.84 5.31
N VAL A 53 18.23 -5.90 4.32
CA VAL A 53 17.59 -4.67 3.78
C VAL A 53 16.81 -3.93 4.87
N LEU A 54 16.10 -4.66 5.75
CA LEU A 54 15.41 -4.08 6.90
C LEU A 54 16.36 -3.39 7.87
N GLN A 55 17.53 -3.98 8.12
CA GLN A 55 18.55 -3.38 8.99
C GLN A 55 19.11 -2.08 8.41
N GLU A 56 19.42 -2.06 7.10
CA GLU A 56 19.87 -0.84 6.41
C GLU A 56 18.80 0.26 6.47
N LEU A 57 17.54 -0.08 6.20
CA LEU A 57 16.43 0.88 6.28
C LEU A 57 16.22 1.43 7.70
N ARG A 58 16.45 0.63 8.74
CA ARG A 58 16.45 1.11 10.14
C ARG A 58 17.61 2.07 10.41
N GLY A 59 18.78 1.84 9.81
CA GLY A 59 19.91 2.78 9.84
C GLY A 59 19.52 4.16 9.28
N GLU A 60 18.69 4.18 8.24
CA GLU A 60 18.10 5.38 7.64
C GLU A 60 16.85 5.89 8.39
N GLY A 61 16.58 5.40 9.60
CA GLY A 61 15.48 5.86 10.45
C GLY A 61 14.10 5.32 10.10
N PHE A 62 13.98 4.33 9.21
CA PHE A 62 12.71 3.68 8.91
C PHE A 62 12.43 2.52 9.86
N GLU A 63 11.28 2.60 10.53
CA GLU A 63 10.85 1.61 11.51
C GLU A 63 9.64 0.82 11.03
N PRO A 64 9.56 -0.50 11.28
CA PRO A 64 8.47 -1.33 10.78
C PRO A 64 7.21 -1.22 11.65
N PHE A 65 6.04 -1.02 11.03
CA PHE A 65 4.75 -0.91 11.74
C PHE A 65 3.74 -1.98 11.33
N MET A 66 4.01 -2.66 10.23
CA MET A 66 3.17 -3.75 9.77
C MET A 66 4.00 -4.80 9.04
N VAL A 67 3.67 -6.05 9.31
CA VAL A 67 4.26 -7.20 8.64
C VAL A 67 3.19 -8.23 8.31
N THR A 68 3.36 -8.93 7.20
CA THR A 68 2.50 -10.05 6.79
C THR A 68 3.28 -11.08 6.01
N GLN A 69 2.82 -12.31 6.05
CA GLN A 69 3.38 -13.40 5.26
C GLN A 69 2.26 -14.21 4.62
N THR A 70 2.53 -14.76 3.45
CA THR A 70 1.61 -15.68 2.77
C THR A 70 1.42 -16.94 3.60
N ARG A 71 0.17 -17.38 3.74
CA ARG A 71 -0.12 -18.71 4.31
C ARG A 71 0.18 -19.79 3.28
N VAL A 72 1.04 -20.73 3.64
CA VAL A 72 1.36 -21.91 2.81
C VAL A 72 0.65 -23.16 3.33
N ARG A 73 0.49 -24.15 2.45
CA ARG A 73 -0.06 -25.47 2.82
C ARG A 73 1.04 -26.45 3.28
N HIS A 74 2.25 -26.25 2.79
CA HIS A 74 3.40 -27.09 3.08
C HIS A 74 4.34 -26.33 4.01
N ASP A 75 4.74 -26.96 5.11
CA ASP A 75 5.51 -26.31 6.18
C ASP A 75 6.94 -25.98 5.75
N ASP A 76 7.53 -26.76 4.84
CA ASP A 76 8.85 -26.52 4.23
C ASP A 76 8.93 -25.16 3.52
N ARG A 77 7.79 -24.66 3.00
CA ARG A 77 7.71 -23.35 2.33
C ARG A 77 7.52 -22.19 3.28
N ARG A 78 7.18 -22.44 4.56
CA ARG A 78 6.75 -21.39 5.49
C ARG A 78 7.84 -20.34 5.70
N ASP A 79 9.09 -20.76 5.74
CA ASP A 79 10.20 -19.86 6.03
C ASP A 79 10.81 -19.24 4.77
N TYR A 80 10.20 -19.42 3.59
CA TYR A 80 10.69 -18.88 2.33
C TYR A 80 9.62 -18.21 1.49
N THR A 81 8.36 -18.38 1.89
CA THR A 81 7.24 -17.83 1.17
C THR A 81 7.24 -16.32 1.21
N LYS A 82 6.47 -15.74 0.32
CA LYS A 82 6.37 -14.30 0.19
C LYS A 82 5.91 -13.62 1.48
N HIS A 83 6.58 -12.53 1.79
CA HIS A 83 6.32 -11.65 2.92
C HIS A 83 6.29 -10.18 2.47
N MET A 84 5.72 -9.34 3.32
CA MET A 84 5.72 -7.89 3.16
C MET A 84 5.97 -7.23 4.51
N ILE A 85 6.74 -6.15 4.50
CA ILE A 85 6.95 -5.26 5.63
C ILE A 85 6.66 -3.82 5.19
N ARG A 86 6.03 -3.05 6.09
CA ARG A 86 5.75 -1.63 5.89
C ARG A 86 6.47 -0.82 6.94
N LEU A 87 7.29 0.11 6.49
CA LEU A 87 8.13 0.93 7.34
C LEU A 87 7.77 2.40 7.23
N ARG A 88 7.92 3.16 8.32
CA ARG A 88 7.73 4.61 8.35
C ARG A 88 8.95 5.26 8.96
N HIS A 89 9.27 6.46 8.51
CA HIS A 89 10.37 7.21 9.08
C HIS A 89 10.05 7.66 10.52
N ALA A 90 11.00 7.50 11.43
CA ALA A 90 10.81 7.71 12.87
C ALA A 90 10.37 9.14 13.22
N SER A 91 10.87 10.13 12.47
CA SER A 91 10.51 11.54 12.68
C SER A 91 9.05 11.88 12.35
N GLN A 92 8.34 11.00 11.64
CA GLN A 92 6.98 11.26 11.16
C GLN A 92 5.92 10.42 11.87
N ILE A 93 6.29 9.56 12.84
CA ILE A 93 5.39 8.62 13.52
C ILE A 93 4.20 9.31 14.21
N ASN A 94 4.41 10.52 14.73
CA ASN A 94 3.38 11.30 15.43
C ASN A 94 2.66 12.32 14.53
N GLY A 95 2.98 12.36 13.24
CA GLY A 95 2.37 13.26 12.27
C GLY A 95 0.94 12.83 11.90
N ARG A 96 0.19 13.68 11.19
CA ARG A 96 -1.05 13.25 10.51
C ARG A 96 -0.74 12.30 9.34
N GLU A 97 0.46 12.41 8.79
CA GLU A 97 0.98 11.71 7.61
C GLU A 97 2.45 11.33 7.86
N ALA A 98 2.89 10.22 7.28
CA ALA A 98 4.29 9.78 7.22
C ALA A 98 4.58 9.22 5.84
N ASN A 99 5.83 9.37 5.41
CA ASN A 99 6.37 8.61 4.31
C ASN A 99 6.45 7.13 4.72
N GLU A 100 6.13 6.26 3.79
CA GLU A 100 6.08 4.82 4.04
C GLU A 100 6.74 4.05 2.92
N ILE A 101 7.56 3.09 3.30
CA ILE A 101 8.16 2.11 2.41
C ILE A 101 7.36 0.82 2.54
N ILE A 102 6.93 0.25 1.41
CA ILE A 102 6.38 -1.10 1.37
C ILE A 102 7.39 -1.99 0.66
N LEU A 103 7.97 -2.93 1.40
CA LEU A 103 8.89 -3.93 0.86
C LEU A 103 8.15 -5.26 0.74
N LEU A 104 8.17 -5.86 -0.45
CA LEU A 104 7.75 -7.23 -0.73
C LEU A 104 8.93 -8.06 -1.20
N ASN A 105 9.02 -9.30 -0.74
CA ASN A 105 10.02 -10.24 -1.22
C ASN A 105 9.53 -11.69 -1.04
N SER A 106 10.18 -12.64 -1.71
CA SER A 106 10.04 -14.07 -1.44
C SER A 106 11.36 -14.78 -1.67
N HIS A 107 11.63 -15.84 -0.92
CA HIS A 107 12.88 -16.63 -1.00
C HIS A 107 12.68 -17.98 -1.69
N ASP A 108 11.43 -18.29 -2.07
CA ASP A 108 11.04 -19.43 -2.89
C ASP A 108 10.88 -19.07 -4.37
N GLY A 109 11.16 -17.82 -4.77
CA GLY A 109 11.05 -17.32 -6.13
C GLY A 109 9.63 -17.27 -6.71
N THR A 110 8.60 -17.31 -5.86
CA THR A 110 7.21 -17.06 -6.26
C THR A 110 6.91 -15.57 -6.50
N SER A 111 7.80 -14.68 -6.06
CA SER A 111 7.75 -13.25 -6.34
C SER A 111 9.15 -12.68 -6.55
N SER A 112 9.23 -11.51 -7.16
CA SER A 112 10.45 -10.70 -7.17
C SER A 112 10.50 -9.83 -5.93
N TYR A 113 11.69 -9.34 -5.59
CA TYR A 113 11.81 -8.21 -4.68
C TYR A 113 11.14 -6.98 -5.28
N GLN A 114 10.39 -6.27 -4.46
CA GLN A 114 9.72 -5.03 -4.82
C GLN A 114 9.76 -4.08 -3.63
N MET A 115 10.08 -2.82 -3.90
CA MET A 115 10.04 -1.75 -2.92
C MET A 115 9.26 -0.58 -3.49
N LEU A 116 8.27 -0.13 -2.73
CA LEU A 116 7.38 0.95 -3.12
C LEU A 116 7.53 2.08 -2.12
N ALA A 117 7.73 3.29 -2.63
CA ALA A 117 7.55 4.50 -1.86
C ALA A 117 6.07 4.91 -1.86
N GLY A 118 5.56 5.36 -0.71
CA GLY A 118 4.22 5.92 -0.58
C GLY A 118 4.12 6.87 0.59
N MET A 119 2.92 7.40 0.81
CA MET A 119 2.63 8.25 1.96
C MET A 119 1.52 7.59 2.78
N PHE A 120 1.80 7.20 4.01
CA PHE A 120 0.82 6.73 4.97
C PHE A 120 0.13 7.90 5.67
N ARG A 121 -1.20 7.85 5.81
CA ARG A 121 -1.93 8.79 6.66
C ARG A 121 -2.37 8.06 7.94
N PHE A 122 -1.83 8.45 9.09
CA PHE A 122 -2.06 7.75 10.37
C PHE A 122 -3.53 7.66 10.73
N VAL A 123 -4.24 8.75 10.45
CA VAL A 123 -5.64 8.90 10.82
C VAL A 123 -6.50 7.86 10.11
N CYS A 124 -6.26 7.54 8.84
CA CYS A 124 -7.06 6.52 8.15
C CYS A 124 -6.60 5.08 8.44
N SER A 125 -5.46 4.84 9.10
CA SER A 125 -4.82 3.51 9.22
C SER A 125 -4.68 2.77 7.87
N ASN A 126 -4.89 3.48 6.76
CA ASN A 126 -4.84 2.93 5.43
C ASN A 126 -3.52 3.38 4.84
N GLY A 127 -2.73 2.39 4.49
CA GLY A 127 -1.64 2.58 3.56
C GLY A 127 -2.09 3.27 2.31
N LEU A 128 -1.55 4.46 2.02
CA LEU A 128 -1.66 5.02 0.70
C LEU A 128 -0.36 4.74 -0.06
N VAL A 129 -0.51 4.14 -1.24
CA VAL A 129 0.57 3.98 -2.20
C VAL A 129 0.41 5.11 -3.19
N CYS A 130 1.39 6.02 -3.21
CA CYS A 130 1.47 7.07 -4.20
C CYS A 130 1.75 6.42 -5.56
N GLY A 131 1.09 6.89 -6.62
CA GLY A 131 1.10 6.26 -7.94
C GLY A 131 2.48 6.30 -8.64
N ASP A 132 2.49 6.12 -9.97
CA ASP A 132 3.70 5.98 -10.82
C ASP A 132 4.81 7.02 -10.63
N THR A 133 4.52 8.13 -9.94
CA THR A 133 5.45 9.23 -9.66
C THR A 133 6.29 9.05 -8.39
N VAL A 134 6.05 8.02 -7.57
CA VAL A 134 6.76 7.80 -6.30
C VAL A 134 7.32 6.37 -6.26
N ALA A 135 8.48 6.20 -6.92
CA ALA A 135 9.40 5.05 -6.92
C ALA A 135 8.79 3.65 -6.65
N ASP A 136 8.45 2.95 -7.75
CA ASP A 136 8.15 1.50 -7.76
C ASP A 136 9.38 0.74 -8.28
N VAL A 137 10.20 0.26 -7.36
CA VAL A 137 11.44 -0.45 -7.66
C VAL A 137 11.17 -1.94 -7.66
N ARG A 138 11.53 -2.61 -8.76
CA ARG A 138 11.40 -4.05 -8.89
C ARG A 138 12.72 -4.69 -9.29
N VAL A 139 13.24 -5.55 -8.42
CA VAL A 139 14.51 -6.25 -8.64
C VAL A 139 14.24 -7.73 -8.87
N PRO A 140 14.48 -8.26 -10.09
CA PRO A 140 14.40 -9.70 -10.32
C PRO A 140 15.50 -10.42 -9.53
N HIS A 141 15.23 -11.65 -9.07
CA HIS A 141 16.22 -12.51 -8.40
C HIS A 141 17.25 -13.11 -9.38
N LYS A 142 17.87 -12.27 -10.20
CA LYS A 142 18.85 -12.66 -11.21
C LYS A 142 19.78 -11.48 -11.53
N GLY A 143 21.08 -11.76 -11.61
CA GLY A 143 22.09 -10.76 -11.99
C GLY A 143 22.66 -10.02 -10.79
N ASP A 144 23.11 -8.78 -11.01
CA ASP A 144 23.62 -7.91 -9.95
C ASP A 144 22.47 -7.35 -9.12
N VAL A 145 22.06 -8.12 -8.12
CA VAL A 145 20.89 -7.78 -7.32
C VAL A 145 21.21 -6.75 -6.23
N ALA A 146 22.43 -6.77 -5.68
CA ALA A 146 22.82 -5.86 -4.61
C ALA A 146 22.83 -4.40 -5.11
N GLY A 147 23.41 -4.14 -6.28
CA GLY A 147 23.43 -2.80 -6.89
C GLY A 147 22.02 -2.24 -7.09
N HIS A 148 21.13 -3.01 -7.72
CA HIS A 148 19.75 -2.57 -7.98
C HIS A 148 18.91 -2.35 -6.72
N VAL A 149 19.15 -3.12 -5.64
CA VAL A 149 18.44 -2.92 -4.36
C VAL A 149 18.87 -1.59 -3.72
N ILE A 150 20.18 -1.28 -3.75
CA ILE A 150 20.73 -0.04 -3.19
C ILE A 150 20.24 1.17 -3.98
N GLU A 151 20.39 1.15 -5.31
CA GLU A 151 19.92 2.23 -6.19
C GLU A 151 18.43 2.48 -5.99
N GLY A 152 17.64 1.40 -5.94
CA GLY A 152 16.22 1.49 -5.70
C GLY A 152 15.86 2.09 -4.32
N ALA A 153 16.66 1.87 -3.29
CA ALA A 153 16.43 2.51 -1.99
C ALA A 153 16.58 4.03 -2.08
N TYR A 154 17.60 4.52 -2.77
CA TYR A 154 17.75 5.96 -3.00
C TYR A 154 16.60 6.54 -3.82
N GLU A 155 16.16 5.86 -4.88
CA GLU A 155 15.00 6.30 -5.67
C GLU A 155 13.73 6.43 -4.82
N VAL A 156 13.51 5.47 -3.91
CA VAL A 156 12.41 5.46 -2.95
C VAL A 156 12.46 6.66 -2.02
N LEU A 157 13.63 6.97 -1.47
CA LEU A 157 13.82 8.15 -0.61
C LEU A 157 13.54 9.46 -1.36
N HIS A 158 14.05 9.60 -2.60
CA HIS A 158 13.80 10.77 -3.44
C HIS A 158 12.34 10.87 -3.92
N GLY A 159 11.62 9.75 -3.94
CA GLY A 159 10.19 9.72 -4.25
C GLY A 159 9.35 10.48 -3.21
N PHE A 160 9.81 10.58 -1.96
CA PHE A 160 9.04 11.20 -0.90
C PHE A 160 8.87 12.72 -1.05
N ASP A 161 9.88 13.43 -1.51
CA ASP A 161 9.78 14.87 -1.75
C ASP A 161 8.72 15.18 -2.81
N ARG A 162 8.71 14.41 -3.90
CA ARG A 162 7.69 14.51 -4.96
C ARG A 162 6.29 14.18 -4.45
N ALA A 163 6.17 13.18 -3.57
CA ALA A 163 4.89 12.84 -2.92
C ALA A 163 4.38 14.00 -2.05
N GLN A 164 5.30 14.65 -1.32
CA GLN A 164 5.00 15.79 -0.47
C GLN A 164 4.55 17.02 -1.27
N GLU A 165 5.26 17.35 -2.35
CA GLU A 165 4.91 18.44 -3.25
C GLU A 165 3.53 18.22 -3.91
N SER A 166 3.28 17.01 -4.43
CA SER A 166 2.00 16.67 -5.05
C SER A 166 0.84 16.78 -4.03
N ARG A 167 1.05 16.31 -2.80
CA ARG A 167 0.08 16.48 -1.70
C ARG A 167 -0.21 17.95 -1.43
N ASP A 168 0.82 18.76 -1.27
CA ASP A 168 0.65 20.17 -0.92
C ASP A 168 -0.03 20.96 -2.06
N ALA A 169 0.27 20.61 -3.31
CA ALA A 169 -0.45 21.12 -4.47
C ALA A 169 -1.91 20.65 -4.53
N MET A 170 -2.22 19.38 -4.19
CA MET A 170 -3.62 18.92 -4.08
C MET A 170 -4.39 19.66 -2.97
N ARG A 171 -3.75 20.03 -1.87
CA ARG A 171 -4.38 20.81 -0.79
C ARG A 171 -4.71 22.24 -1.20
N ALA A 172 -3.97 22.80 -2.16
CA ALA A 172 -4.23 24.14 -2.68
C ALA A 172 -5.47 24.19 -3.61
N ILE A 173 -5.92 23.04 -4.12
CA ILE A 173 -7.03 22.96 -5.07
C ILE A 173 -8.33 22.66 -4.33
N THR A 174 -9.26 23.62 -4.34
CA THR A 174 -10.62 23.41 -3.83
C THR A 174 -11.50 22.82 -4.93
N LEU A 175 -12.25 21.77 -4.60
CA LEU A 175 -13.27 21.19 -5.46
C LEU A 175 -14.66 21.71 -5.08
N ASP A 176 -15.48 22.01 -6.08
CA ASP A 176 -16.91 22.20 -5.86
C ASP A 176 -17.64 20.86 -5.66
N ALA A 177 -18.96 20.92 -5.42
CA ALA A 177 -19.77 19.73 -5.17
C ALA A 177 -19.84 18.79 -6.39
N GLY A 178 -19.97 19.36 -7.60
CA GLY A 178 -20.03 18.59 -8.84
C GLY A 178 -18.69 17.94 -9.17
N GLU A 179 -17.59 18.67 -8.98
CA GLU A 179 -16.23 18.13 -9.15
C GLU A 179 -15.93 17.01 -8.17
N SER A 180 -16.35 17.15 -6.91
CA SER A 180 -16.22 16.10 -5.90
C SER A 180 -17.02 14.85 -6.27
N GLU A 181 -18.24 15.03 -6.80
CA GLU A 181 -19.09 13.93 -7.26
C GLU A 181 -18.49 13.21 -8.47
N VAL A 182 -17.95 13.94 -9.44
CA VAL A 182 -17.25 13.34 -10.61
C VAL A 182 -16.03 12.54 -10.17
N PHE A 183 -15.24 13.07 -9.24
CA PHE A 183 -14.11 12.34 -8.65
C PHE A 183 -14.58 11.04 -7.98
N ALA A 184 -15.62 11.12 -7.16
CA ALA A 184 -16.21 9.97 -6.47
C ALA A 184 -16.75 8.92 -7.44
N ARG A 185 -17.42 9.34 -8.52
CA ARG A 185 -17.92 8.44 -9.56
C ARG A 185 -16.79 7.67 -10.25
N ALA A 186 -15.74 8.37 -10.66
CA ALA A 186 -14.56 7.73 -11.23
C ALA A 186 -13.92 6.75 -10.23
N ALA A 187 -13.84 7.13 -8.96
CA ALA A 187 -13.33 6.25 -7.91
C ALA A 187 -14.17 4.98 -7.68
N LEU A 188 -15.49 5.04 -7.82
CA LEU A 188 -16.37 3.86 -7.76
C LEU A 188 -16.06 2.89 -8.90
N ALA A 189 -15.89 3.40 -10.13
CA ALA A 189 -15.54 2.61 -11.30
C ALA A 189 -14.16 1.92 -11.17
N LEU A 190 -13.24 2.47 -10.36
CA LEU A 190 -11.96 1.82 -10.08
C LEU A 190 -12.09 0.56 -9.18
N LYS A 191 -13.11 0.51 -8.33
CA LYS A 191 -13.32 -0.60 -7.37
C LYS A 191 -14.36 -1.62 -7.85
N TYR A 192 -15.43 -1.16 -8.47
CA TYR A 192 -16.58 -1.97 -8.90
C TYR A 192 -16.56 -2.13 -10.42
N ASP A 193 -16.96 -3.30 -10.91
CA ASP A 193 -17.00 -3.59 -12.35
C ASP A 193 -17.99 -2.65 -13.06
N GLU A 194 -17.63 -2.10 -14.22
CA GLU A 194 -18.49 -1.17 -14.98
C GLU A 194 -19.83 -1.82 -15.38
N ASP A 195 -19.84 -3.13 -15.62
CA ASP A 195 -21.04 -3.90 -15.99
C ASP A 195 -22.05 -4.07 -14.85
N LYS A 196 -21.69 -3.70 -13.60
CA LYS A 196 -22.56 -3.81 -12.44
C LYS A 196 -22.57 -2.51 -11.65
N PRO A 197 -23.76 -1.91 -11.40
CA PRO A 197 -23.81 -0.67 -10.63
C PRO A 197 -23.20 -0.88 -9.25
N ALA A 198 -22.38 0.09 -8.83
CA ALA A 198 -21.80 0.09 -7.50
C ALA A 198 -22.94 0.03 -6.45
N PRO A 199 -22.79 -0.76 -5.38
CA PRO A 199 -23.86 -0.94 -4.40
C PRO A 199 -23.99 0.23 -3.41
N ILE A 200 -23.26 1.32 -3.67
CA ILE A 200 -23.11 2.55 -2.88
C ILE A 200 -23.00 3.75 -3.82
N THR A 201 -23.36 4.94 -3.33
CA THR A 201 -23.32 6.18 -4.10
C THR A 201 -22.04 6.99 -3.89
N GLU A 202 -21.83 7.98 -4.76
CA GLU A 202 -20.80 9.00 -4.66
C GLU A 202 -20.86 9.73 -3.31
N SER A 203 -22.06 10.15 -2.91
CA SER A 203 -22.26 10.82 -1.61
C SER A 203 -21.82 9.97 -0.43
N GLN A 204 -22.02 8.65 -0.49
CA GLN A 204 -21.61 7.75 0.59
C GLN A 204 -20.08 7.61 0.73
N ILE A 205 -19.33 7.67 -0.38
CA ILE A 205 -17.86 7.62 -0.33
C ILE A 205 -17.22 8.98 -0.09
N LEU A 206 -17.94 10.07 -0.36
CA LEU A 206 -17.54 11.44 0.00
C LEU A 206 -17.85 11.79 1.45
N MET A 207 -18.72 11.03 2.13
CA MET A 207 -19.01 11.26 3.55
C MET A 207 -17.74 11.06 4.38
N PRO A 208 -17.29 12.09 5.13
CA PRO A 208 -16.18 11.94 6.03
C PRO A 208 -16.53 10.95 7.14
N ARG A 209 -15.58 10.09 7.52
CA ARG A 209 -15.72 9.25 8.72
C ARG A 209 -15.49 10.02 10.01
N ARG A 210 -14.90 11.22 9.90
CA ARG A 210 -14.48 12.08 11.01
C ARG A 210 -14.71 13.54 10.65
N HIS A 211 -15.06 14.35 11.64
CA HIS A 211 -15.34 15.78 11.42
C HIS A 211 -14.16 16.53 10.79
N ASP A 212 -12.91 16.22 11.18
CA ASP A 212 -11.71 16.91 10.68
C ASP A 212 -11.36 16.64 9.22
N ASP A 213 -12.06 15.71 8.56
CA ASP A 213 -11.85 15.31 7.18
C ASP A 213 -12.84 15.96 6.20
N ASP A 214 -13.70 16.89 6.65
CA ASP A 214 -14.75 17.50 5.81
C ASP A 214 -14.26 18.63 4.89
N ARG A 215 -12.95 18.79 4.74
CA ARG A 215 -12.40 19.82 3.84
C ARG A 215 -12.70 19.48 2.38
N ARG A 216 -12.92 20.53 1.60
CA ARG A 216 -13.25 20.44 0.16
C ARG A 216 -12.04 20.46 -0.76
N ASP A 217 -10.82 20.47 -0.22
CA ASP A 217 -9.61 20.36 -1.03
C ASP A 217 -9.50 18.96 -1.66
N LEU A 218 -8.86 18.89 -2.83
CA LEU A 218 -8.69 17.67 -3.62
C LEU A 218 -8.01 16.57 -2.79
N TRP A 219 -7.02 16.93 -1.97
CA TRP A 219 -6.37 15.97 -1.07
C TRP A 219 -7.38 15.33 -0.11
N SER A 220 -8.24 16.12 0.52
CA SER A 220 -9.26 15.65 1.46
C SER A 220 -10.37 14.85 0.78
N VAL A 221 -10.81 15.23 -0.42
CA VAL A 221 -11.78 14.46 -1.23
C VAL A 221 -11.21 13.09 -1.63
N PHE A 222 -9.97 13.08 -2.10
CA PHE A 222 -9.24 11.86 -2.43
C PHE A 222 -9.14 10.92 -1.22
N ASN A 223 -8.73 11.46 -0.06
CA ASN A 223 -8.58 10.68 1.17
C ASN A 223 -9.91 10.08 1.66
N ARG A 224 -11.00 10.85 1.68
CA ARG A 224 -12.32 10.34 2.09
C ARG A 224 -12.78 9.19 1.21
N THR A 225 -12.62 9.37 -0.09
CA THR A 225 -12.97 8.38 -1.09
C THR A 225 -12.12 7.11 -0.92
N GLN A 226 -10.80 7.26 -0.80
CA GLN A 226 -9.88 6.16 -0.57
C GLN A 226 -10.20 5.39 0.71
N GLU A 227 -10.48 6.09 1.81
CA GLU A 227 -10.74 5.46 3.09
C GLU A 227 -12.04 4.66 3.07
N ASN A 228 -13.09 5.24 2.52
CA ASN A 228 -14.39 4.59 2.40
C ASN A 228 -14.35 3.36 1.50
N LEU A 229 -13.63 3.44 0.38
CA LEU A 229 -13.46 2.31 -0.52
C LEU A 229 -12.56 1.23 0.08
N THR A 230 -11.52 1.59 0.83
CA THR A 230 -10.57 0.61 1.39
C THR A 230 -11.14 -0.10 2.62
N LYS A 231 -11.74 0.64 3.56
CA LYS A 231 -12.29 0.08 4.80
C LYS A 231 -13.63 -0.63 4.63
N GLY A 232 -14.42 -0.24 3.62
CA GLY A 232 -15.80 -0.73 3.51
C GLY A 232 -16.63 -0.39 4.74
N GLY A 233 -17.64 -1.20 5.06
CA GLY A 233 -18.56 -0.97 6.17
C GLY A 233 -19.64 0.08 5.87
N LEU A 234 -19.77 0.53 4.63
CA LEU A 234 -20.85 1.41 4.22
C LEU A 234 -22.14 0.60 4.02
N SER A 235 -23.27 1.15 4.47
CA SER A 235 -24.59 0.56 4.21
C SER A 235 -24.85 0.51 2.71
N ALA A 236 -25.26 -0.64 2.20
CA ALA A 236 -25.43 -0.90 0.79
C ALA A 236 -26.66 -1.77 0.56
N ARG A 237 -27.13 -1.83 -0.68
CA ARG A 237 -28.16 -2.79 -1.10
C ARG A 237 -27.61 -3.68 -2.21
N ALA A 238 -27.89 -4.98 -2.11
CA ALA A 238 -27.58 -5.91 -3.20
C ALA A 238 -28.58 -5.74 -4.34
N ALA A 239 -28.26 -6.29 -5.52
CA ALA A 239 -29.15 -6.26 -6.69
C ALA A 239 -30.55 -6.85 -6.41
N ASN A 240 -30.66 -7.77 -5.44
CA ASN A 240 -31.92 -8.35 -4.98
C ASN A 240 -32.62 -7.54 -3.86
N GLY A 241 -32.19 -6.29 -3.61
CA GLY A 241 -32.79 -5.39 -2.62
C GLY A 241 -32.42 -5.66 -1.16
N ARG A 242 -31.69 -6.75 -0.84
CA ARG A 242 -31.26 -7.05 0.53
C ARG A 242 -30.26 -6.03 1.05
N ARG A 243 -30.42 -5.64 2.31
CA ARG A 243 -29.43 -4.83 3.03
C ARG A 243 -28.12 -5.61 3.15
N GLN A 244 -27.02 -4.93 2.89
CA GLN A 244 -25.67 -5.45 3.06
C GLN A 244 -24.75 -4.32 3.49
N THR A 245 -23.52 -4.67 3.88
CA THR A 245 -22.44 -3.71 4.13
C THR A 245 -21.33 -3.93 3.12
N THR A 246 -20.71 -2.86 2.63
CA THR A 246 -19.56 -2.99 1.73
C THR A 246 -18.41 -3.70 2.44
N ARG A 247 -17.68 -4.53 1.69
CA ARG A 247 -16.56 -5.28 2.25
C ARG A 247 -15.27 -4.45 2.20
N PRO A 248 -14.40 -4.56 3.21
CA PRO A 248 -13.05 -4.01 3.15
C PRO A 248 -12.26 -4.66 2.00
N VAL A 249 -11.29 -3.92 1.48
CA VAL A 249 -10.30 -4.47 0.56
C VAL A 249 -9.32 -5.31 1.38
N GLN A 250 -9.43 -6.64 1.30
CA GLN A 250 -8.59 -7.56 2.06
C GLN A 250 -7.29 -7.92 1.33
N GLY A 251 -7.31 -7.93 0.00
CA GLY A 251 -6.15 -8.26 -0.82
C GLY A 251 -5.17 -7.09 -0.88
N ILE A 252 -3.91 -7.34 -0.53
CA ILE A 252 -2.86 -6.33 -0.57
C ILE A 252 -2.67 -5.79 -1.99
N ASP A 253 -2.61 -6.66 -3.01
CA ASP A 253 -2.58 -6.27 -4.42
C ASP A 253 -3.74 -5.39 -4.83
N GLN A 254 -4.94 -5.76 -4.38
CA GLN A 254 -6.13 -4.99 -4.67
C GLN A 254 -6.06 -3.62 -3.99
N SER A 255 -5.54 -3.56 -2.76
CA SER A 255 -5.33 -2.31 -2.02
C SER A 255 -4.31 -1.42 -2.72
N VAL A 256 -3.14 -1.94 -3.09
CA VAL A 256 -2.10 -1.18 -3.79
C VAL A 256 -2.61 -0.69 -5.15
N ARG A 257 -3.26 -1.56 -5.94
CA ARG A 257 -3.83 -1.20 -7.24
C ARG A 257 -4.88 -0.09 -7.12
N LEU A 258 -5.81 -0.23 -6.17
CA LEU A 258 -6.86 0.78 -5.95
C LEU A 258 -6.25 2.11 -5.50
N ASN A 259 -5.33 2.10 -4.54
CA ASN A 259 -4.65 3.29 -4.05
C ASN A 259 -3.92 4.05 -5.16
N ARG A 260 -3.14 3.32 -5.97
CA ARG A 260 -2.41 3.91 -7.11
C ARG A 260 -3.37 4.51 -8.13
N ALA A 261 -4.45 3.82 -8.47
CA ALA A 261 -5.42 4.33 -9.43
C ALA A 261 -6.14 5.60 -8.92
N LEU A 262 -6.51 5.62 -7.63
CA LEU A 262 -7.08 6.81 -7.00
C LEU A 262 -6.08 7.98 -6.96
N TRP A 263 -4.81 7.70 -6.71
CA TRP A 263 -3.76 8.72 -6.73
C TRP A 263 -3.57 9.29 -8.13
N LEU A 264 -3.50 8.45 -9.17
CA LEU A 264 -3.37 8.90 -10.56
C LEU A 264 -4.57 9.77 -10.98
N LEU A 265 -5.78 9.40 -10.55
CA LEU A 265 -6.98 10.21 -10.76
C LEU A 265 -6.85 11.58 -10.08
N ALA A 266 -6.38 11.61 -8.82
CA ALA A 266 -6.18 12.86 -8.09
C ALA A 266 -5.07 13.72 -8.71
N ASP A 267 -3.92 13.14 -9.05
CA ASP A 267 -2.80 13.87 -9.64
C ASP A 267 -3.13 14.38 -11.05
N GLY A 268 -3.87 13.61 -11.85
CA GLY A 268 -4.38 14.07 -13.14
C GLY A 268 -5.32 15.27 -12.99
N LEU A 269 -6.27 15.22 -12.04
CA LEU A 269 -7.15 16.36 -11.77
C LEU A 269 -6.37 17.57 -11.23
N ARG A 270 -5.33 17.33 -10.41
CA ARG A 270 -4.42 18.37 -9.93
C ARG A 270 -3.74 19.08 -11.10
N GLN A 271 -3.20 18.33 -12.07
CA GLN A 271 -2.52 18.87 -13.24
C GLN A 271 -3.46 19.70 -14.14
N LEU A 272 -4.74 19.31 -14.26
CA LEU A 272 -5.73 20.04 -15.04
C LEU A 272 -6.19 21.36 -14.41
N LYS A 273 -6.13 21.46 -13.07
CA LYS A 273 -6.57 22.64 -12.31
C LYS A 273 -5.43 23.56 -11.87
N ALA A 274 -4.19 23.18 -12.15
CA ALA A 274 -2.97 23.93 -11.82
C ALA A 274 -2.72 25.10 -12.78
#